data_AF-A0A964A1Q9-F1
#
_entry.id   AF-A0A964A1Q9-F1
#
_cell.length_a   1.000
_cell.length_b   1.000
_cell.length_c   1.000
_cell.angle_alpha   90.00
_cell.angle_beta   90.00
_cell.angle_gamma   90.00
#
_symmetry.space_group_name_H-M   'P 1'
#
loop_
_entity.id
_entity.type
_entity.pdbx_description
1 polymer ?
#
loop_
_entity_poly.entity_id
_entity_poly.type
_entity_poly.pdbx_seq_one_letter_code
_entity_poly.pdbx_strand_id
1 'polypeptide(L)'
;MMRYALIGFCLIGVHAVHAQPAERKVIIHDGHYYFITVDDETQLATLHTGRTADTLKNGDAFAIPAGRHLSDPATPLAWDVRKQQCYVYSDIDHPLNDRNEALKRFDLEQLPATSQAPPAGDRLLIGADFPPFADNEPYRNMVARSNQRENFHYDGITLNDSTYLFALANRGELIIWKYNGHVWEHGDWQAFPYPSFFSVFNNKENIYLMLASGEAFQLNEFAVHPAGTLSGRSLADGLLILNRDDQTVRYLTNDAWNQSQTLDFIMRRKSVPLF
;
A
#
# COMPACT_ATOMS: atom_id res chain seq x y z
N MET A 1 -13.16 -56.25 38.33
CA MET A 1 -13.82 -55.07 37.73
C MET A 1 -12.82 -53.93 37.69
N MET A 2 -12.17 -53.71 36.55
CA MET A 2 -11.17 -52.66 36.37
C MET A 2 -11.84 -51.48 35.64
N ARG A 3 -11.92 -50.32 36.29
CA ARG A 3 -12.43 -49.09 35.68
C ARG A 3 -11.27 -48.36 35.03
N TYR A 4 -11.25 -48.31 33.70
CA TYR A 4 -10.35 -47.45 32.95
C TYR A 4 -10.91 -46.02 32.95
N ALA A 5 -10.19 -45.08 33.55
CA ALA A 5 -10.44 -43.66 33.41
C ALA A 5 -9.79 -43.19 32.10
N LEU A 6 -10.60 -42.86 31.11
CA LEU A 6 -10.15 -42.24 29.87
C LEU A 6 -9.97 -40.74 30.15
N ILE A 7 -8.72 -40.29 30.28
CA ILE A 7 -8.38 -38.86 30.32
C ILE A 7 -8.39 -38.38 28.87
N GLY A 8 -9.51 -37.77 28.45
CA GLY A 8 -9.61 -37.07 27.19
C GLY A 8 -8.83 -35.76 27.25
N PHE A 9 -7.63 -35.76 26.68
CA PHE A 9 -6.83 -34.56 26.48
C PHE A 9 -7.43 -33.77 25.31
N CYS A 10 -8.30 -32.80 25.61
CA CYS A 10 -8.72 -31.80 24.63
C CYS A 10 -7.51 -30.92 24.30
N LEU A 11 -6.79 -31.28 23.24
CA LEU A 11 -5.88 -30.39 22.53
C LEU A 11 -6.72 -29.25 21.92
N ILE A 12 -7.00 -28.22 22.71
CA ILE A 12 -7.43 -26.93 22.18
C ILE A 12 -6.21 -26.37 21.46
N GLY A 13 -6.11 -26.65 20.16
CA GLY A 13 -5.14 -26.03 19.29
C GLY A 13 -5.42 -24.52 19.29
N VAL A 14 -4.66 -23.78 20.08
CA VAL A 14 -4.64 -22.32 20.03
C VAL A 14 -4.08 -21.96 18.66
N HIS A 15 -4.97 -21.73 17.71
CA HIS A 15 -4.59 -21.13 16.44
C HIS A 15 -4.21 -19.69 16.80
N ALA A 16 -2.91 -19.43 16.87
CA ALA A 16 -2.41 -18.07 16.95
C ALA A 16 -2.90 -17.37 15.69
N VAL A 17 -3.96 -16.57 15.82
CA VAL A 17 -4.39 -15.65 14.77
C VAL A 17 -3.28 -14.63 14.65
N HIS A 18 -2.33 -14.90 13.77
CA HIS A 18 -1.30 -13.94 13.42
C HIS A 18 -2.00 -12.78 12.71
N ALA A 19 -1.98 -11.61 13.34
CA ALA A 19 -2.47 -10.40 12.71
C ALA A 19 -1.69 -10.18 11.40
N GLN A 20 -2.40 -9.93 10.30
CA GLN A 20 -1.76 -9.64 9.02
C GLN A 20 -0.83 -8.42 9.18
N PRO A 21 0.42 -8.50 8.68
CA PRO A 21 1.33 -7.37 8.75
C PRO A 21 0.82 -6.23 7.86
N ALA A 22 1.18 -4.99 8.23
CA ALA A 22 0.90 -3.84 7.40
C ALA A 22 1.64 -3.94 6.06
N GLU A 23 0.99 -3.51 4.98
CA GLU A 23 1.54 -3.57 3.64
C GLU A 23 2.46 -2.38 3.36
N ARG A 24 3.77 -2.61 3.44
CA ARG A 24 4.88 -1.76 2.95
C ARG A 24 5.03 -0.36 3.55
N LYS A 25 3.96 0.30 3.99
CA LYS A 25 3.98 1.61 4.62
C LYS A 25 2.87 1.82 5.65
N VAL A 26 3.14 2.74 6.56
CA VAL A 26 2.23 3.35 7.52
C VAL A 26 2.30 4.86 7.28
N ILE A 27 1.15 5.53 7.15
CA ILE A 27 1.08 6.99 6.97
C ILE A 27 0.57 7.59 8.27
N ILE A 28 1.18 8.68 8.74
CA ILE A 28 0.67 9.48 9.85
C ILE A 28 0.29 10.85 9.32
N HIS A 29 -0.93 11.29 9.64
CA HIS A 29 -1.44 12.59 9.26
C HIS A 29 -2.51 13.06 10.26
N ASP A 30 -2.43 14.31 10.67
CA ASP A 30 -3.31 14.96 11.64
C ASP A 30 -3.48 14.13 12.94
N GLY A 31 -2.36 13.57 13.44
CA GLY A 31 -2.32 12.75 14.65
C GLY A 31 -2.94 11.35 14.52
N HIS A 32 -3.36 10.96 13.30
CA HIS A 32 -3.91 9.65 13.01
C HIS A 32 -2.93 8.83 12.19
N TYR A 33 -2.88 7.52 12.45
CA TYR A 33 -2.17 6.59 11.59
C TYR A 33 -3.11 5.95 10.58
N TYR A 34 -2.53 5.46 9.49
CA TYR A 34 -3.18 4.72 8.43
C TYR A 34 -2.25 3.61 7.95
N PHE A 35 -2.74 2.38 7.87
CA PHE A 35 -2.03 1.29 7.19
C PHE A 35 -3.02 0.36 6.52
N ILE A 36 -2.58 -0.34 5.47
CA ILE A 36 -3.40 -1.32 4.77
C ILE A 36 -2.94 -2.74 5.12
N THR A 37 -3.89 -3.66 5.22
CA THR A 37 -3.65 -5.10 5.08
C THR A 37 -4.41 -5.60 3.86
N VAL A 38 -3.87 -6.59 3.17
CA VAL A 38 -4.55 -7.27 2.05
C VAL A 38 -4.78 -8.71 2.47
N ASP A 39 -6.02 -9.15 2.31
CA ASP A 39 -6.40 -10.53 2.53
C ASP A 39 -6.02 -11.36 1.29
N ASP A 40 -5.11 -12.32 1.42
CA ASP A 40 -4.62 -13.09 0.27
C ASP A 40 -5.69 -14.03 -0.32
N GLU A 41 -6.73 -14.43 0.42
CA GLU A 41 -7.81 -15.27 -0.13
C GLU A 41 -8.73 -14.48 -1.05
N THR A 42 -9.12 -13.29 -0.61
CA THR A 42 -10.08 -12.42 -1.30
C THR A 42 -9.43 -11.36 -2.18
N GLN A 43 -8.12 -11.14 -2.03
CA GLN A 43 -7.31 -10.09 -2.67
C GLN A 43 -7.71 -8.66 -2.31
N LEU A 44 -8.65 -8.48 -1.38
CA LEU A 44 -9.24 -7.20 -1.01
C LEU A 44 -8.49 -6.55 0.17
N ALA A 45 -8.43 -5.22 0.13
CA ALA A 45 -7.74 -4.43 1.13
C ALA A 45 -8.64 -4.04 2.32
N THR A 46 -8.00 -3.84 3.47
CA THR A 46 -8.59 -3.22 4.67
C THR A 46 -7.71 -2.05 5.09
N LEU A 47 -8.32 -0.88 5.26
CA LEU A 47 -7.66 0.29 5.84
C LEU A 47 -7.83 0.27 7.35
N HIS A 48 -6.74 0.34 8.08
CA HIS A 48 -6.72 0.48 9.54
C HIS A 48 -6.33 1.90 9.93
N THR A 49 -7.05 2.51 10.86
CA THR A 49 -6.77 3.87 11.33
C THR A 49 -7.09 4.06 12.81
N GLY A 50 -6.43 5.02 13.44
CA GLY A 50 -6.60 5.36 14.85
C GLY A 50 -5.62 6.45 15.24
N ARG A 51 -5.63 6.89 16.51
CA ARG A 51 -4.64 7.86 16.98
C ARG A 51 -3.30 7.19 17.21
N THR A 52 -2.20 7.90 17.00
CA THR A 52 -0.84 7.33 17.19
C THR A 52 -0.55 6.91 18.63
N ALA A 53 -1.26 7.53 19.59
CA ALA A 53 -1.20 7.23 21.01
C ALA A 53 -2.02 6.01 21.44
N ASP A 54 -2.93 5.52 20.58
CA ASP A 54 -3.73 4.33 20.85
C ASP A 54 -3.00 3.07 20.38
N THR A 55 -3.31 1.92 21.00
CA THR A 55 -2.75 0.64 20.54
C THR A 55 -3.30 0.32 19.16
N LEU A 56 -2.44 -0.11 18.24
CA LEU A 56 -2.82 -0.35 16.84
C LEU A 56 -3.97 -1.35 16.68
N LYS A 57 -4.07 -2.35 17.58
CA LYS A 57 -5.14 -3.35 17.62
C LYS A 57 -6.53 -2.79 17.90
N ASN A 58 -6.61 -1.57 18.44
CA ASN A 58 -7.87 -0.89 18.74
C ASN A 58 -8.26 0.09 17.62
N GLY A 59 -7.47 0.17 16.54
CA GLY A 59 -7.82 0.99 15.39
C GLY A 59 -9.12 0.55 14.75
N ASP A 60 -9.83 1.52 14.19
CA ASP A 60 -10.94 1.27 13.30
C ASP A 60 -10.42 0.58 12.03
N ALA A 61 -11.21 -0.36 11.51
CA ALA A 61 -10.89 -1.11 10.31
C ALA A 61 -12.02 -0.93 9.29
N PHE A 62 -11.67 -0.43 8.12
CA PHE A 62 -12.59 -0.10 7.03
C PHE A 62 -12.31 -0.98 5.81
N ALA A 63 -13.36 -1.59 5.28
CA ALA A 63 -13.26 -2.43 4.09
C ALA A 63 -13.13 -1.55 2.83
N ILE A 64 -12.04 -1.71 2.09
CA ILE A 64 -11.81 -1.00 0.83
C ILE A 64 -12.33 -1.88 -0.33
N PRO A 65 -13.15 -1.37 -1.25
CA PRO A 65 -13.59 -2.13 -2.43
C PRO A 65 -12.53 -2.08 -3.55
N ALA A 66 -11.28 -2.34 -3.18
CA ALA A 66 -10.10 -2.37 -4.05
C ALA A 66 -9.05 -3.31 -3.45
N GLY A 67 -8.09 -3.71 -4.26
CA GLY A 67 -7.08 -4.69 -3.86
C GLY A 67 -6.05 -4.96 -4.95
N ARG A 68 -5.22 -5.98 -4.74
CA ARG A 68 -4.10 -6.31 -5.63
C ARG A 68 -4.16 -7.74 -6.11
N HIS A 69 -3.71 -7.97 -7.33
CA HIS A 69 -3.56 -9.32 -7.87
C HIS A 69 -2.47 -10.07 -7.08
N LEU A 70 -2.69 -11.37 -6.91
CA LEU A 70 -1.63 -12.29 -6.50
C LEU A 70 -0.79 -12.68 -7.72
N SER A 71 0.10 -11.80 -8.16
CA SER A 71 1.18 -12.17 -9.09
C SER A 71 2.34 -12.83 -8.34
N ASP A 72 3.24 -13.49 -9.07
CA ASP A 72 4.56 -13.88 -8.58
C ASP A 72 5.64 -13.12 -9.38
N PRO A 73 6.43 -12.21 -8.77
CA PRO A 73 6.29 -11.75 -7.38
C PRO A 73 5.04 -10.88 -7.19
N ALA A 74 4.48 -10.89 -5.98
CA ALA A 74 3.32 -10.08 -5.65
C ALA A 74 3.69 -8.60 -5.66
N THR A 75 2.98 -7.79 -6.44
CA THR A 75 3.12 -6.32 -6.39
C THR A 75 2.28 -5.81 -5.22
N PRO A 76 2.87 -5.12 -4.22
CA PRO A 76 2.09 -4.52 -3.13
C PRO A 76 1.03 -3.57 -3.67
N LEU A 77 -0.05 -3.38 -2.93
CA LEU A 77 -1.09 -2.43 -3.29
C LEU A 77 -0.49 -1.02 -3.38
N ALA A 78 -0.80 -0.32 -4.47
CA ALA A 78 -0.52 1.10 -4.59
C ALA A 78 -1.67 1.87 -3.95
N TRP A 79 -1.37 2.57 -2.86
CA TRP A 79 -2.36 3.31 -2.08
C TRP A 79 -1.74 4.54 -1.44
N ASP A 80 -2.57 5.52 -1.11
CA ASP A 80 -2.18 6.68 -0.32
C ASP A 80 -3.38 7.22 0.47
N VAL A 81 -3.12 7.93 1.56
CA VAL A 81 -4.16 8.62 2.34
C VAL A 81 -3.77 10.06 2.56
N ARG A 82 -4.68 10.99 2.29
CA ARG A 82 -4.52 12.40 2.60
C ARG A 82 -5.85 12.97 3.06
N LYS A 83 -5.84 13.68 4.19
CA LYS A 83 -7.06 14.13 4.88
C LYS A 83 -8.01 12.93 5.07
N GLN A 84 -9.28 13.07 4.69
CA GLN A 84 -10.32 12.05 4.76
C GLN A 84 -10.49 11.27 3.44
N GLN A 85 -9.43 11.16 2.63
CA GLN A 85 -9.50 10.48 1.33
C GLN A 85 -8.43 9.40 1.20
N CYS A 86 -8.86 8.22 0.77
CA CYS A 86 -8.01 7.09 0.42
C CYS A 86 -7.96 6.92 -1.09
N TYR A 87 -6.75 6.97 -1.64
CA TYR A 87 -6.46 6.78 -3.05
C TYR A 87 -5.90 5.37 -3.22
N VAL A 88 -6.47 4.57 -4.12
CA VAL A 88 -6.06 3.17 -4.31
C VAL A 88 -6.08 2.83 -5.79
N TYR A 89 -5.04 2.15 -6.25
CA TYR A 89 -5.02 1.48 -7.53
C TYR A 89 -5.49 0.04 -7.35
N SER A 90 -6.67 -0.30 -7.88
CA SER A 90 -7.25 -1.64 -7.82
C SER A 90 -6.76 -2.51 -8.98
N ASP A 91 -5.87 -3.46 -8.71
CA ASP A 91 -5.40 -4.44 -9.70
C ASP A 91 -5.89 -5.84 -9.37
N ILE A 92 -7.17 -6.01 -9.08
CA ILE A 92 -7.75 -7.35 -8.90
C ILE A 92 -8.01 -7.96 -10.28
N ASP A 93 -7.64 -9.22 -10.47
CA ASP A 93 -7.94 -9.95 -11.70
C ASP A 93 -9.37 -10.51 -11.62
N HIS A 94 -10.34 -9.65 -11.89
CA HIS A 94 -11.77 -9.97 -11.81
C HIS A 94 -12.52 -9.36 -13.00
N PRO A 95 -13.52 -10.05 -13.60
CA PRO A 95 -14.26 -9.55 -14.76
C PRO A 95 -14.96 -8.19 -14.57
N LEU A 96 -15.25 -7.82 -13.32
CA LEU A 96 -15.87 -6.54 -12.97
C LEU A 96 -14.85 -5.42 -12.66
N ASN A 97 -13.57 -5.75 -12.49
CA ASN A 97 -12.55 -4.75 -12.21
C ASN A 97 -11.87 -4.35 -13.53
N ASP A 98 -12.43 -3.36 -14.24
CA ASP A 98 -11.75 -2.82 -15.41
C ASP A 98 -10.49 -2.08 -14.96
N ARG A 99 -9.32 -2.55 -15.42
CA ARG A 99 -8.04 -1.93 -15.13
C ARG A 99 -7.96 -0.50 -15.68
N ASN A 100 -8.76 -0.14 -16.68
CA ASN A 100 -8.86 1.24 -17.17
C ASN A 100 -9.44 2.20 -16.14
N GLU A 101 -10.19 1.70 -15.16
CA GLU A 101 -10.87 2.47 -14.11
C GLU A 101 -10.29 2.17 -12.71
N ALA A 102 -9.07 1.59 -12.67
CA ALA A 102 -8.47 1.06 -11.45
C ALA A 102 -8.12 2.11 -10.39
N LEU A 103 -7.85 3.36 -10.77
CA LEU A 103 -7.46 4.40 -9.82
C LEU A 103 -8.68 5.04 -9.18
N LYS A 104 -8.91 4.74 -7.91
CA LYS A 104 -10.11 5.12 -7.15
C LYS A 104 -9.77 6.04 -5.99
N ARG A 105 -10.72 6.88 -5.62
CA ARG A 105 -10.65 7.76 -4.45
C ARG A 105 -11.89 7.61 -3.59
N PHE A 106 -11.73 7.08 -2.40
CA PHE A 106 -12.82 6.87 -1.44
C PHE A 106 -12.74 7.92 -0.33
N ASP A 107 -13.87 8.53 0.00
CA ASP A 107 -13.99 9.28 1.24
C ASP A 107 -14.05 8.28 2.41
N LEU A 108 -13.22 8.48 3.44
CA LEU A 108 -13.09 7.53 4.55
C LEU A 108 -14.42 7.31 5.28
N GLU A 109 -15.25 8.34 5.39
CA GLU A 109 -16.58 8.29 6.02
C GLU A 109 -17.57 7.40 5.26
N GLN A 110 -17.33 7.13 3.98
CA GLN A 110 -18.18 6.28 3.14
C GLN A 110 -17.78 4.80 3.19
N LEU A 111 -16.60 4.49 3.74
CA LEU A 111 -16.13 3.11 3.82
C LEU A 111 -16.84 2.38 4.97
N PRO A 112 -17.42 1.19 4.72
CA PRO A 112 -18.04 0.42 5.79
C PRO A 112 -16.98 -0.13 6.73
N ALA A 113 -17.29 -0.13 8.04
CA ALA A 113 -16.52 -0.89 9.01
C ALA A 113 -16.44 -2.37 8.58
N THR A 114 -15.32 -3.04 8.80
CA THR A 114 -15.13 -4.44 8.37
C THR A 114 -16.20 -5.40 8.91
N SER A 115 -16.69 -5.15 10.12
CA SER A 115 -17.79 -5.92 10.74
C SER A 115 -19.15 -5.73 10.07
N GLN A 116 -19.30 -4.67 9.27
CA GLN A 116 -20.50 -4.32 8.51
C GLN A 116 -20.28 -4.43 7.00
N ALA A 117 -19.07 -4.83 6.58
CA ALA A 117 -18.73 -4.90 5.18
C ALA A 117 -19.53 -6.01 4.49
N PRO A 118 -20.02 -5.75 3.26
CA PRO A 118 -20.70 -6.79 2.51
C PRO A 118 -19.70 -7.91 2.12
N PRO A 119 -20.19 -9.08 1.70
CA PRO A 119 -19.34 -10.16 1.19
C PRO A 119 -18.34 -9.70 0.13
N ALA A 120 -17.23 -10.43 -0.02
CA ALA A 120 -16.15 -10.07 -0.95
C ALA A 120 -16.64 -9.83 -2.39
N GLY A 121 -17.54 -10.66 -2.91
CA GLY A 121 -18.12 -10.48 -4.25
C GLY A 121 -18.88 -9.16 -4.40
N ASP A 122 -19.67 -8.79 -3.40
CA ASP A 122 -20.43 -7.53 -3.39
C ASP A 122 -19.49 -6.32 -3.25
N ARG A 123 -18.40 -6.46 -2.48
CA ARG A 123 -17.35 -5.43 -2.40
C ARG A 123 -16.67 -5.20 -3.74
N LEU A 124 -16.43 -6.25 -4.52
CA LEU A 124 -15.88 -6.13 -5.88
C LEU A 124 -16.85 -5.40 -6.81
N LEU A 125 -18.15 -5.66 -6.69
CA LEU A 125 -19.19 -4.95 -7.45
C LEU A 125 -19.26 -3.47 -7.05
N ILE A 126 -19.29 -3.17 -5.75
CA ILE A 126 -19.22 -1.79 -5.24
C ILE A 126 -17.98 -1.09 -5.79
N GLY A 127 -16.85 -1.79 -5.80
CA GLY A 127 -15.62 -1.29 -6.39
C GLY A 127 -15.82 -0.95 -7.85
N ALA A 128 -16.31 -1.89 -8.65
CA ALA A 128 -16.56 -1.71 -10.08
C ALA A 128 -17.47 -0.53 -10.40
N ASP A 129 -18.52 -0.33 -9.61
CA ASP A 129 -19.49 0.75 -9.81
C ASP A 129 -19.00 2.10 -9.24
N PHE A 130 -17.89 2.11 -8.49
CA PHE A 130 -17.34 3.33 -7.91
C PHE A 130 -16.62 4.16 -8.98
N PRO A 131 -16.97 5.45 -9.17
CA PRO A 131 -16.35 6.27 -10.20
C PRO A 131 -14.82 6.35 -10.04
N PRO A 132 -14.06 6.26 -11.13
CA PRO A 132 -12.61 6.43 -11.06
C PRO A 132 -12.28 7.85 -10.62
N PHE A 133 -11.21 8.00 -9.85
CA PHE A 133 -10.63 9.31 -9.53
C PHE A 133 -10.09 9.98 -10.80
N ALA A 134 -9.40 9.18 -11.62
CA ALA A 134 -8.97 9.51 -12.95
C ALA A 134 -8.90 8.22 -13.76
N ASP A 135 -9.11 8.31 -15.08
CA ASP A 135 -8.83 7.20 -15.98
C ASP A 135 -7.39 6.71 -15.77
N ASN A 136 -7.18 5.40 -15.88
CA ASN A 136 -5.87 4.79 -15.76
C ASN A 136 -5.07 4.88 -17.06
N GLU A 137 -4.80 6.11 -17.51
CA GLU A 137 -3.91 6.38 -18.63
C GLU A 137 -2.53 5.72 -18.52
N PRO A 138 -1.88 5.66 -17.34
CA PRO A 138 -0.62 4.94 -17.20
C PRO A 138 -0.71 3.48 -17.68
N TYR A 139 -1.77 2.77 -17.31
CA TYR A 139 -2.01 1.40 -17.76
C TYR A 139 -2.35 1.33 -19.26
N ARG A 140 -3.22 2.20 -19.76
CA ARG A 140 -3.59 2.25 -21.18
C ARG A 140 -2.36 2.48 -22.06
N ASN A 141 -1.49 3.40 -21.68
CA ASN A 141 -0.24 3.70 -22.37
C ASN A 141 0.70 2.48 -22.38
N MET A 142 0.85 1.82 -21.22
CA MET A 142 1.64 0.59 -21.12
C MET A 142 1.12 -0.50 -22.07
N VAL A 143 -0.19 -0.78 -22.07
CA VAL A 143 -0.80 -1.80 -22.94
C VAL A 143 -0.66 -1.45 -24.43
N ALA A 144 -0.81 -0.18 -24.79
CA ALA A 144 -0.64 0.29 -26.17
C ALA A 144 0.79 0.07 -26.69
N ARG A 145 1.81 0.13 -25.81
CA ARG A 145 3.21 -0.16 -26.13
C ARG A 145 3.49 -1.67 -26.12
N SER A 146 2.99 -2.40 -25.11
CA SER A 146 3.16 -3.84 -24.98
C SER A 146 2.09 -4.42 -24.05
N ASN A 147 1.40 -5.47 -24.50
CA ASN A 147 0.45 -6.21 -23.67
C ASN A 147 1.12 -7.18 -22.67
N GLN A 148 2.46 -7.24 -22.64
CA GLN A 148 3.20 -8.11 -21.73
C GLN A 148 3.48 -7.39 -20.40
N ARG A 149 3.18 -8.07 -19.29
CA ARG A 149 3.44 -7.63 -17.91
C ARG A 149 4.65 -8.38 -17.35
N GLU A 150 5.84 -7.91 -17.65
CA GLU A 150 7.10 -8.51 -17.17
C GLU A 150 7.75 -7.52 -16.21
N ASN A 151 8.01 -7.93 -14.96
CA ASN A 151 8.45 -7.00 -13.90
C ASN A 151 7.53 -5.77 -13.79
N PHE A 152 6.23 -5.99 -13.87
CA PHE A 152 5.23 -4.94 -13.82
C PHE A 152 4.98 -4.51 -12.37
N HIS A 153 5.48 -3.33 -12.01
CA HIS A 153 5.36 -2.77 -10.66
C HIS A 153 4.85 -1.33 -10.73
N TYR A 154 4.10 -0.90 -9.73
CA TYR A 154 3.59 0.46 -9.68
C TYR A 154 3.37 0.92 -8.25
N ASP A 155 3.49 2.22 -8.02
CA ASP A 155 3.09 2.87 -6.79
C ASP A 155 2.80 4.35 -7.06
N GLY A 156 2.07 5.00 -6.16
CA GLY A 156 1.74 6.41 -6.31
C GLY A 156 1.43 7.10 -4.99
N ILE A 157 1.46 8.43 -5.03
CA ILE A 157 1.21 9.30 -3.87
C ILE A 157 0.41 10.53 -4.27
N THR A 158 -0.36 11.02 -3.30
CA THR A 158 -1.15 12.25 -3.42
C THR A 158 -0.32 13.45 -2.98
N LEU A 159 0.06 14.30 -3.93
CA LEU A 159 0.89 15.49 -3.68
C LEU A 159 0.09 16.67 -3.13
N ASN A 160 -1.19 16.76 -3.51
CA ASN A 160 -2.21 17.67 -2.95
C ASN A 160 -3.61 17.15 -3.36
N ASP A 161 -4.67 17.90 -3.07
CA ASP A 161 -6.07 17.46 -3.30
C ASP A 161 -6.42 17.16 -4.77
N SER A 162 -5.64 17.67 -5.72
CA SER A 162 -5.85 17.48 -7.17
C SER A 162 -4.68 16.81 -7.88
N THR A 163 -3.49 16.76 -7.27
CA THR A 163 -2.28 16.24 -7.90
C THR A 163 -1.93 14.85 -7.34
N TYR A 164 -1.82 13.89 -8.25
CA TYR A 164 -1.38 12.53 -7.95
C TYR A 164 -0.17 12.16 -8.80
N LEU A 165 0.87 11.63 -8.17
CA LEU A 165 2.05 11.11 -8.87
C LEU A 165 2.02 9.59 -8.86
N PHE A 166 2.28 8.99 -10.01
CA PHE A 166 2.25 7.55 -10.21
C PHE A 166 3.51 7.12 -10.97
N ALA A 167 4.20 6.11 -10.47
CA ALA A 167 5.35 5.52 -11.13
C ALA A 167 4.98 4.10 -11.56
N LEU A 168 5.33 3.72 -12.79
CA LEU A 168 5.01 2.42 -13.37
C LEU A 168 6.26 1.86 -14.03
N ALA A 169 6.69 0.69 -13.58
CA ALA A 169 7.75 -0.09 -14.21
C ALA A 169 7.14 -1.24 -15.00
N ASN A 170 7.72 -1.53 -16.17
CA ASN A 170 7.43 -2.71 -16.97
C ASN A 170 8.64 -2.99 -17.87
N ARG A 171 8.99 -4.27 -18.05
CA ARG A 171 10.04 -4.74 -18.97
C ARG A 171 11.41 -4.07 -18.77
N GLY A 172 11.76 -3.80 -17.51
CA GLY A 172 13.03 -3.15 -17.17
C GLY A 172 13.10 -1.67 -17.57
N GLU A 173 11.94 -1.04 -17.76
CA GLU A 173 11.79 0.41 -17.95
C GLU A 173 10.83 0.97 -16.91
N LEU A 174 10.97 2.26 -16.60
CA LEU A 174 10.13 3.01 -15.66
C LEU A 174 9.64 4.29 -16.32
N ILE A 175 8.41 4.68 -16.05
CA ILE A 175 7.82 5.94 -16.45
C ILE A 175 7.13 6.60 -15.25
N ILE A 176 7.24 7.92 -15.17
CA ILE A 176 6.58 8.74 -14.15
C ILE A 176 5.43 9.50 -14.79
N TRP A 177 4.29 9.43 -14.13
CA TRP A 177 3.04 10.08 -14.50
C TRP A 177 2.61 11.03 -13.40
N LYS A 178 2.01 12.14 -13.80
CA LYS A 178 1.46 13.15 -12.91
C LYS A 178 0.07 13.54 -13.39
N TYR A 179 -0.93 13.24 -12.60
CA TYR A 179 -2.27 13.78 -12.79
C TYR A 179 -2.36 15.15 -12.14
N ASN A 180 -2.85 16.16 -12.87
CA ASN A 180 -2.96 17.53 -12.38
C ASN A 180 -4.37 17.93 -11.91
N GLY A 181 -5.31 16.99 -11.88
CA GLY A 181 -6.73 17.23 -11.58
C GLY A 181 -7.63 17.24 -12.82
N HIS A 182 -7.03 17.26 -14.01
CA HIS A 182 -7.73 17.27 -15.28
C HIS A 182 -7.14 16.28 -16.28
N VAL A 183 -5.82 16.31 -16.45
CA VAL A 183 -5.10 15.51 -17.44
C VAL A 183 -3.90 14.82 -16.82
N TRP A 184 -3.48 13.74 -17.45
CA TRP A 184 -2.23 13.07 -17.16
C TRP A 184 -1.10 13.66 -17.99
N GLU A 185 0.00 13.98 -17.33
CA GLU A 185 1.28 14.34 -17.93
C GLU A 185 2.29 13.24 -17.59
N HIS A 186 3.25 12.99 -18.49
CA HIS A 186 4.26 11.98 -18.26
C HIS A 186 5.57 12.34 -18.96
N GLY A 187 6.67 11.75 -18.49
CA GLY A 187 7.94 11.80 -19.21
C GLY A 187 8.12 10.62 -20.16
N ASP A 188 9.36 10.43 -20.59
CA ASP A 188 9.75 9.28 -21.37
C ASP A 188 10.00 8.05 -20.49
N TRP A 189 9.84 6.89 -21.10
CA TRP A 189 10.27 5.62 -20.52
C TRP A 189 11.80 5.62 -20.37
N GLN A 190 12.26 5.33 -19.15
CA GLN A 190 13.66 5.32 -18.77
C GLN A 190 14.11 3.90 -18.43
N ALA A 191 15.35 3.55 -18.75
CA ALA A 191 15.91 2.26 -18.36
C ALA A 191 15.89 2.10 -16.83
N PHE A 192 15.33 0.99 -16.37
CA PHE A 192 15.13 0.69 -14.95
C PHE A 192 15.20 -0.83 -14.72
N PRO A 193 16.42 -1.42 -14.71
CA PRO A 193 16.63 -2.87 -14.76
C PRO A 193 16.41 -3.56 -13.40
N TYR A 194 15.42 -3.11 -12.63
CA TYR A 194 15.10 -3.63 -11.29
C TYR A 194 13.82 -4.44 -11.34
N PRO A 195 13.87 -5.77 -11.10
CA PRO A 195 12.72 -6.65 -11.32
C PRO A 195 11.72 -6.70 -10.14
N SER A 196 11.88 -5.84 -9.13
CA SER A 196 11.13 -5.94 -7.87
C SER A 196 10.28 -4.70 -7.60
N PHE A 197 9.37 -4.82 -6.63
CA PHE A 197 8.47 -3.74 -6.25
C PHE A 197 9.23 -2.55 -5.67
N PHE A 198 8.56 -1.40 -5.63
CA PHE A 198 9.08 -0.18 -5.05
C PHE A 198 8.00 0.59 -4.28
N SER A 199 8.46 1.58 -3.52
CA SER A 199 7.62 2.54 -2.83
C SER A 199 7.90 3.95 -3.29
N VAL A 200 6.86 4.68 -3.69
CA VAL A 200 6.91 6.12 -3.87
C VAL A 200 6.46 6.80 -2.58
N PHE A 201 7.22 7.80 -2.12
CA PHE A 201 6.87 8.61 -0.95
C PHE A 201 7.48 10.01 -1.06
N ASN A 202 6.93 10.95 -0.29
CA ASN A 202 7.51 12.27 -0.15
C ASN A 202 8.25 12.39 1.19
N ASN A 203 9.36 13.12 1.19
CA ASN A 203 10.04 13.57 2.39
C ASN A 203 10.39 15.05 2.23
N LYS A 204 9.79 15.90 3.06
CA LYS A 204 9.79 17.36 2.88
C LYS A 204 9.26 17.72 1.48
N GLU A 205 10.05 18.43 0.67
CA GLU A 205 9.69 18.88 -0.68
C GLU A 205 10.10 17.89 -1.77
N ASN A 206 10.85 16.83 -1.43
CA ASN A 206 11.38 15.88 -2.40
C ASN A 206 10.51 14.61 -2.46
N ILE A 207 10.45 14.04 -3.66
CA ILE A 207 9.76 12.76 -3.92
C ILE A 207 10.82 11.70 -4.14
N TYR A 208 10.62 10.54 -3.53
CA TYR A 208 11.54 9.42 -3.60
C TYR A 208 10.81 8.16 -4.06
N LEU A 209 11.57 7.30 -4.73
CA LEU A 209 11.23 5.92 -5.02
C LEU A 209 12.28 5.03 -4.34
N MET A 210 11.84 4.13 -3.47
CA MET A 210 12.72 3.15 -2.81
C MET A 210 12.37 1.74 -3.26
N LEU A 211 13.37 1.01 -3.73
CA LEU A 211 13.23 -0.37 -4.19
C LEU A 211 13.08 -1.35 -3.02
N ALA A 212 12.59 -2.55 -3.34
CA ALA A 212 12.61 -3.69 -2.43
C ALA A 212 14.00 -3.92 -1.81
N SER A 213 15.08 -3.75 -2.58
CA SER A 213 16.47 -3.88 -2.14
C SER A 213 16.94 -2.80 -1.15
N GLY A 214 16.21 -1.68 -1.04
CA GLY A 214 16.57 -0.52 -0.23
C GLY A 214 17.33 0.58 -0.97
N GLU A 215 17.68 0.36 -2.25
CA GLU A 215 18.19 1.42 -3.11
C GLU A 215 17.11 2.48 -3.32
N ALA A 216 17.51 3.75 -3.33
CA ALA A 216 16.58 4.85 -3.46
C ALA A 216 16.96 5.82 -4.58
N PHE A 217 15.91 6.39 -5.16
CA PHE A 217 15.96 7.34 -6.25
C PHE A 217 15.14 8.56 -5.86
N GLN A 218 15.64 9.74 -6.19
CA GLN A 218 14.87 10.97 -6.16
C GLN A 218 14.14 11.12 -7.49
N LEU A 219 12.85 11.46 -7.42
CA LEU A 219 12.02 11.74 -8.59
C LEU A 219 11.90 13.25 -8.76
N ASN A 220 12.29 13.77 -9.93
CA ASN A 220 12.20 15.19 -10.27
C ASN A 220 11.36 15.36 -11.54
N GLU A 221 10.15 15.91 -11.39
CA GLU A 221 9.12 16.00 -12.44
C GLU A 221 8.80 14.65 -13.10
N PHE A 222 9.61 14.24 -14.08
CA PHE A 222 9.51 12.98 -14.80
C PHE A 222 10.83 12.21 -14.92
N ALA A 223 11.89 12.64 -14.23
CA ALA A 223 13.20 12.00 -14.24
C ALA A 223 13.49 11.23 -12.95
N VAL A 224 14.27 10.16 -13.09
CA VAL A 224 14.69 9.28 -11.99
C VAL A 224 16.19 9.47 -11.75
N HIS A 225 16.57 9.96 -10.58
CA HIS A 225 17.96 10.21 -10.21
C HIS A 225 18.37 9.35 -9.02
N PRO A 226 19.54 8.68 -9.02
CA PRO A 226 20.01 7.99 -7.84
C PRO A 226 20.10 8.95 -6.63
N ALA A 227 19.42 8.61 -5.53
CA ALA A 227 19.52 9.35 -4.27
C ALA A 227 20.60 8.76 -3.34
N GLY A 228 21.28 7.69 -3.78
CA GLY A 228 22.16 6.87 -2.96
C GLY A 228 21.39 5.86 -2.11
N THR A 229 22.10 5.09 -1.29
CA THR A 229 21.49 4.15 -0.35
C THR A 229 21.03 4.90 0.89
N LEU A 230 19.72 5.02 1.09
CA LEU A 230 19.11 5.73 2.23
C LEU A 230 19.15 4.92 3.54
N SER A 231 20.32 4.36 3.88
CA SER A 231 20.51 3.25 4.85
C SER A 231 20.18 1.90 4.22
N GLY A 232 21.06 0.90 4.39
CA GLY A 232 20.95 -0.44 3.80
C GLY A 232 19.79 -1.27 4.36
N ARG A 233 18.56 -0.78 4.19
CA ARG A 233 17.31 -1.29 4.72
C ARG A 233 16.44 -1.69 3.54
N SER A 234 16.12 -2.96 3.47
CA SER A 234 15.32 -3.56 2.40
C SER A 234 13.83 -3.39 2.71
N LEU A 235 13.04 -2.92 1.76
CA LEU A 235 11.57 -2.91 1.92
C LEU A 235 10.98 -4.33 1.89
N ALA A 236 11.73 -5.34 1.47
CA ALA A 236 11.29 -6.73 1.61
C ALA A 236 11.26 -7.18 3.09
N ASP A 237 12.04 -6.54 3.96
CA ASP A 237 12.22 -6.93 5.38
C ASP A 237 11.51 -5.99 6.37
N GLY A 238 10.75 -5.01 5.86
CA GLY A 238 10.15 -3.97 6.69
C GLY A 238 9.17 -3.07 5.96
N LEU A 239 8.83 -1.98 6.62
CA LEU A 239 7.89 -0.98 6.13
C LEU A 239 8.39 0.44 6.41
N LEU A 240 7.87 1.39 5.63
CA LEU A 240 8.09 2.81 5.82
C LEU A 240 7.04 3.39 6.78
N ILE A 241 7.46 4.22 7.72
CA ILE A 241 6.56 5.10 8.49
C ILE A 241 6.72 6.50 7.92
N LEU A 242 5.71 6.97 7.21
CA LEU A 242 5.65 8.27 6.56
C LEU A 242 4.90 9.24 7.48
N ASN A 243 5.62 9.99 8.29
CA ASN A 243 5.01 10.98 9.18
C ASN A 243 4.87 12.33 8.47
N ARG A 244 3.65 12.64 8.04
CA ARG A 244 3.34 13.90 7.34
C ARG A 244 3.21 15.08 8.29
N ASP A 245 2.98 14.83 9.58
CA ASP A 245 2.81 15.89 10.58
C ASP A 245 4.14 16.58 10.91
N ASP A 246 5.23 15.81 10.96
CA ASP A 246 6.59 16.32 11.22
C ASP A 246 7.53 16.21 10.01
N GLN A 247 7.00 15.75 8.86
CA GLN A 247 7.75 15.53 7.62
C GLN A 247 8.97 14.61 7.80
N THR A 248 8.80 13.49 8.50
CA THR A 248 9.85 12.48 8.68
C THR A 248 9.49 11.16 8.01
N VAL A 249 10.53 10.45 7.58
CA VAL A 249 10.42 9.08 7.07
C VAL A 249 11.29 8.18 7.93
N ARG A 250 10.68 7.11 8.45
CA ARG A 250 11.35 6.12 9.30
C ARG A 250 11.16 4.73 8.72
N TYR A 251 12.07 3.83 9.04
CA TYR A 251 12.01 2.42 8.66
C TYR A 251 11.75 1.55 9.89
N LEU A 252 10.87 0.57 9.75
CA LEU A 252 10.54 -0.41 10.77
C LEU A 252 10.65 -1.81 10.18
N THR A 253 11.40 -2.70 10.82
CA THR A 253 11.47 -4.11 10.40
C THR A 253 10.15 -4.85 10.70
N ASN A 254 9.84 -5.87 9.91
CA ASN A 254 8.58 -6.61 10.05
C ASN A 254 8.43 -7.31 11.42
N ASP A 255 9.53 -7.78 12.02
CA ASP A 255 9.55 -8.39 13.35
C ASP A 255 9.28 -7.39 14.49
N ALA A 256 9.52 -6.09 14.23
CA ALA A 256 9.28 -5.03 15.19
C ALA A 256 7.81 -4.55 15.20
N TRP A 257 7.05 -4.83 14.13
CA TRP A 257 5.62 -4.54 14.03
C TRP A 257 4.82 -5.32 15.08
N ASN A 258 4.08 -4.62 15.92
CA ASN A 258 3.32 -5.24 16.99
C ASN A 258 2.03 -4.46 17.27
N GLN A 259 0.89 -5.04 16.89
CA GLN A 259 -0.38 -4.34 17.02
C GLN A 259 -0.83 -4.11 18.48
N SER A 260 -0.23 -4.80 19.45
CA SER A 260 -0.52 -4.58 20.87
C SER A 260 0.16 -3.35 21.46
N GLN A 261 1.02 -2.67 20.70
CA GLN A 261 1.70 -1.43 21.10
C GLN A 261 1.10 -0.22 20.37
N THR A 262 1.35 0.96 20.92
CA THR A 262 0.98 2.22 20.26
C THR A 262 1.98 2.52 19.14
N LEU A 263 1.54 3.24 18.11
CA LEU A 263 2.45 3.64 17.03
C LEU A 263 3.56 4.55 17.57
N ASP A 264 3.23 5.47 18.48
CA ASP A 264 4.20 6.33 19.16
C ASP A 264 5.34 5.53 19.82
N PHE A 265 4.99 4.44 20.51
CA PHE A 265 5.99 3.58 21.15
C PHE A 265 6.89 2.90 20.11
N ILE A 266 6.28 2.32 19.07
CA ILE A 266 6.99 1.66 17.98
C ILE A 266 7.95 2.63 17.31
N MET A 267 7.48 3.83 16.97
CA MET A 267 8.29 4.85 16.33
C MET A 267 9.49 5.25 17.19
N ARG A 268 9.28 5.51 18.48
CA ARG A 268 10.35 5.98 19.39
C ARG A 268 11.39 4.93 19.73
N ARG A 269 11.00 3.65 19.79
CA ARG A 269 11.85 2.57 20.34
C ARG A 269 12.34 1.56 19.33
N LYS A 270 11.64 1.41 18.19
CA LYS A 270 11.85 0.30 17.26
C LYS A 270 12.12 0.73 15.82
N SER A 271 11.69 1.93 15.43
CA SER A 271 11.96 2.45 14.08
C SER A 271 13.23 3.30 14.03
N VAL A 272 13.89 3.29 12.88
CA VAL A 272 15.09 4.10 12.60
C VAL A 272 14.76 5.22 11.60
N PRO A 273 15.29 6.45 11.76
CA PRO A 273 15.18 7.47 10.73
C PRO A 273 15.81 7.01 9.41
N LEU A 274 15.15 7.32 8.30
CA LEU A 274 15.67 7.04 6.95
C LEU A 274 16.42 8.24 6.36
N PHE A 275 16.10 9.45 6.84
CA PHE A 275 16.73 10.73 6.49
C PHE A 275 17.02 11.56 7.74
#